data_AF-A0A543FRX9-F1
#
_entry.id   AF-A0A543FRX9-F1
#
_cell.length_a   1.000
_cell.length_b   1.000
_cell.length_c   1.000
_cell.angle_alpha   90.00
_cell.angle_beta   90.00
_cell.angle_gamma   90.00
#
_symmetry.space_group_name_H-M   'P 1'
#
loop_
_entity.id
_entity.type
_entity.pdbx_description
1 polymer ?
#
loop_
_entity_poly.entity_id
_entity_poly.type
_entity_poly.pdbx_seq_one_letter_code
_entity_poly.pdbx_strand_id
1 'polypeptide(L)'
;MRVLQLNLCSSGIAGCYTGRSTAEAAEVIRAERPDLVTLNEVCDDDVPALERALGDVVPGGGVGSAFQAARNGRTGQPYRCRNGRQYGIGIVSRWSALPGTTAEGGIYPAQDPDDPEERAWLCMEVGASPAVAVCTTHLAYTVRKVASAQCGYLFSAVVAGMRARDGAAPLVVGGDLNLGSGDSPELAGCLPPGSVLADDDGQQHVVATPEFVMGGSRKIDLDETDHPGLLVDLVLR
;
A
#
# COMPACT_ATOMS: atom_id res chain seq x y z
N MET A 1 14.77 -0.29 -7.53
CA MET A 1 13.57 -0.93 -6.99
C MET A 1 12.36 -0.24 -7.58
N ARG A 2 11.45 -0.99 -8.20
CA ARG A 2 10.24 -0.48 -8.84
C ARG A 2 9.04 -0.76 -7.94
N VAL A 3 8.34 0.26 -7.51
CA VAL A 3 7.17 0.15 -6.62
C VAL A 3 5.94 0.58 -7.39
N LEU A 4 4.94 -0.29 -7.43
CA LEU A 4 3.66 -0.03 -8.06
C LEU A 4 2.59 0.10 -6.96
N GLN A 5 2.02 1.29 -6.81
CA GLN A 5 0.89 1.51 -5.92
C GLN A 5 -0.42 1.49 -6.73
N LEU A 6 -1.42 0.77 -6.22
CA LEU A 6 -2.72 0.59 -6.86
C LEU A 6 -3.86 0.73 -5.83
N ASN A 7 -4.92 1.45 -6.19
CA ASN A 7 -6.23 1.35 -5.55
C ASN A 7 -7.16 0.69 -6.57
N LEU A 8 -7.74 -0.47 -6.22
CA LEU A 8 -8.46 -1.30 -7.19
C LEU A 8 -9.97 -1.14 -7.18
N CYS A 9 -10.55 -0.38 -6.25
CA CYS A 9 -12.00 -0.27 -6.11
C CYS A 9 -12.71 -1.66 -6.14
N SER A 10 -12.08 -2.71 -5.62
CA SER A 10 -12.51 -4.11 -5.82
C SER A 10 -13.60 -4.55 -4.83
N SER A 11 -13.97 -3.68 -3.87
CA SER A 11 -14.94 -3.99 -2.81
C SER A 11 -16.29 -4.50 -3.31
N GLY A 12 -16.72 -4.10 -4.51
CA GLY A 12 -18.08 -4.33 -4.98
C GLY A 12 -19.12 -3.38 -4.40
N ILE A 13 -18.70 -2.39 -3.61
CA ILE A 13 -19.56 -1.44 -2.89
C ILE A 13 -19.48 -0.03 -3.52
N ALA A 14 -18.26 0.42 -3.84
CA ALA A 14 -18.04 1.74 -4.43
C ALA A 14 -18.53 1.81 -5.89
N GLY A 15 -18.87 3.02 -6.34
CA GLY A 15 -19.46 3.26 -7.67
C GLY A 15 -18.50 2.98 -8.84
N CYS A 16 -17.19 3.01 -8.60
CA CYS A 16 -16.15 2.65 -9.56
C CYS A 16 -16.02 1.14 -9.80
N TYR A 17 -16.69 0.29 -9.02
CA TYR A 17 -16.54 -1.16 -9.15
C TYR A 17 -17.09 -1.69 -10.47
N THR A 18 -16.23 -2.34 -11.24
CA THR A 18 -16.59 -3.04 -12.48
C THR A 18 -16.46 -4.56 -12.39
N GLY A 19 -15.78 -5.06 -11.36
CA GLY A 19 -15.40 -6.46 -11.20
C GLY A 19 -14.22 -6.90 -12.09
N ARG A 20 -13.53 -5.97 -12.75
CA ARG A 20 -12.40 -6.27 -13.65
C ARG A 20 -11.05 -5.69 -13.21
N SER A 21 -11.00 -4.84 -12.19
CA SER A 21 -9.77 -4.16 -11.74
C SER A 21 -8.64 -5.11 -11.34
N THR A 22 -8.92 -6.24 -10.67
CA THR A 22 -7.88 -7.24 -10.35
C THR A 22 -7.26 -7.85 -11.61
N ALA A 23 -8.05 -8.07 -12.66
CA ALA A 23 -7.54 -8.61 -13.92
C ALA A 23 -6.68 -7.59 -14.66
N GLU A 24 -7.13 -6.33 -14.73
CA GLU A 24 -6.36 -5.22 -15.30
C GLU A 24 -5.05 -4.99 -14.54
N ALA A 25 -5.10 -4.98 -13.20
CA ALA A 25 -3.91 -4.88 -12.35
C ALA A 25 -2.92 -6.03 -12.62
N ALA A 26 -3.41 -7.25 -12.83
CA ALA A 26 -2.55 -8.38 -13.21
C ALA A 26 -1.87 -8.18 -14.57
N GLU A 27 -2.53 -7.54 -15.54
CA GLU A 27 -1.93 -7.19 -16.84
C GLU A 27 -0.84 -6.14 -16.67
N VAL A 28 -1.10 -5.09 -15.89
CA VAL A 28 -0.10 -4.06 -15.57
C VAL A 28 1.10 -4.66 -14.83
N ILE A 29 0.88 -5.53 -13.84
CA ILE A 29 1.97 -6.22 -13.13
C ILE A 29 2.84 -7.03 -14.10
N ARG A 30 2.25 -7.75 -15.06
CA ARG A 30 3.02 -8.52 -16.05
C ARG A 30 3.80 -7.62 -17.03
N ALA A 31 3.19 -6.52 -17.45
CA ALA A 31 3.81 -5.55 -18.35
C ALA A 31 4.96 -4.81 -17.67
N GLU A 32 4.73 -4.31 -16.47
CA GLU A 32 5.67 -3.47 -15.73
C GLU A 32 6.69 -4.26 -14.95
N ARG A 33 6.38 -5.48 -14.50
CA ARG A 33 7.27 -6.32 -13.69
C ARG A 33 7.82 -5.56 -12.47
N PRO A 34 6.95 -4.96 -11.63
CA PRO A 34 7.38 -4.21 -10.46
C PRO A 34 8.09 -5.14 -9.45
N ASP A 35 8.89 -4.55 -8.57
CA ASP A 35 9.51 -5.30 -7.48
C ASP A 35 8.59 -5.44 -6.27
N LEU A 36 7.79 -4.41 -6.01
CA LEU A 36 6.80 -4.34 -4.95
C LEU A 36 5.50 -3.80 -5.52
N VAL A 37 4.39 -4.35 -5.08
CA VAL A 37 3.04 -3.84 -5.33
C VAL A 37 2.37 -3.59 -3.99
N THR A 38 1.87 -2.38 -3.80
CA THR A 38 1.02 -2.01 -2.67
C THR A 38 -0.40 -1.83 -3.17
N LEU A 39 -1.38 -2.29 -2.39
CA LEU A 39 -2.75 -2.46 -2.83
C LEU A 39 -3.72 -1.84 -1.82
N ASN A 40 -4.65 -1.04 -2.34
CA ASN A 40 -5.82 -0.58 -1.60
C ASN A 40 -7.11 -1.06 -2.26
N GLU A 41 -8.15 -1.11 -1.44
CA GLU A 41 -9.50 -1.53 -1.83
C GLU A 41 -9.56 -2.91 -2.50
N VAL A 42 -8.87 -3.88 -1.92
CA VAL A 42 -8.83 -5.26 -2.44
C VAL A 42 -9.60 -6.22 -1.56
N CYS A 43 -10.08 -7.31 -2.16
CA CYS A 43 -10.55 -8.47 -1.43
C CYS A 43 -9.37 -9.42 -1.13
N ASP A 44 -9.48 -10.22 -0.07
CA ASP A 44 -8.40 -11.13 0.35
C ASP A 44 -7.94 -12.12 -0.72
N ASP A 45 -8.80 -12.48 -1.67
CA ASP A 45 -8.50 -13.36 -2.79
C ASP A 45 -7.96 -12.67 -4.05
N ASP A 46 -8.02 -11.34 -4.11
CA ASP A 46 -7.32 -10.57 -5.14
C ASP A 46 -5.80 -10.69 -4.96
N VAL A 47 -5.31 -10.69 -3.71
CA VAL A 47 -3.88 -10.69 -3.40
C VAL A 47 -3.16 -11.94 -3.96
N PRO A 48 -3.62 -13.18 -3.73
CA PRO A 48 -3.04 -14.36 -4.37
C PRO A 48 -3.16 -14.40 -5.90
N ALA A 49 -4.13 -13.69 -6.50
CA ALA A 49 -4.22 -13.59 -7.95
C ALA A 49 -3.10 -12.68 -8.51
N LEU A 50 -2.85 -11.55 -7.85
CA LEU A 50 -1.80 -10.60 -8.21
C LEU A 50 -0.40 -11.14 -7.90
N GLU A 51 -0.24 -11.90 -6.80
CA GLU A 51 1.00 -12.62 -6.50
C GLU A 51 1.37 -13.62 -7.61
N ARG A 52 0.39 -14.38 -8.11
CA ARG A 52 0.60 -15.27 -9.27
C ARG A 52 0.99 -14.49 -10.52
N ALA A 53 0.31 -13.39 -10.81
CA ALA A 53 0.64 -12.55 -11.96
C ALA A 53 2.07 -12.00 -11.91
N LEU A 54 2.55 -11.63 -10.71
CA LEU A 54 3.95 -11.23 -10.53
C LEU A 54 4.89 -12.43 -10.66
N GLY A 55 4.53 -13.58 -10.07
CA GLY A 55 5.30 -14.81 -10.17
C GLY A 55 5.53 -15.29 -11.61
N ASP A 56 4.53 -15.10 -12.48
CA ASP A 56 4.62 -15.43 -13.92
C ASP A 56 5.76 -14.67 -14.64
N VAL A 57 6.19 -13.52 -14.11
CA VAL A 57 7.18 -12.62 -14.74
C VAL A 57 8.47 -12.44 -13.91
N VAL A 58 8.63 -13.20 -12.82
CA VAL A 58 9.83 -13.19 -11.96
C VAL A 58 10.58 -14.52 -12.07
N PRO A 59 11.65 -14.60 -12.89
CA PRO A 59 12.45 -15.82 -13.01
C PRO A 59 13.10 -16.21 -11.67
N GLY A 60 13.02 -17.49 -11.30
CA GLY A 60 13.72 -18.02 -10.13
C GLY A 60 12.95 -17.99 -8.80
N GLY A 61 11.68 -17.57 -8.81
CA GLY A 61 10.66 -17.99 -7.83
C GLY A 61 10.98 -17.70 -6.38
N GLY A 62 10.64 -16.49 -5.94
CA GLY A 62 10.57 -16.15 -4.53
C GLY A 62 9.56 -15.05 -4.31
N VAL A 63 8.35 -15.15 -4.84
CA VAL A 63 7.31 -14.15 -4.54
C VAL A 63 6.81 -14.30 -3.11
N GLY A 64 6.23 -13.23 -2.57
CA GLY A 64 5.55 -13.26 -1.27
C GLY A 64 4.45 -12.21 -1.22
N SER A 65 3.44 -12.46 -0.40
CA SER A 65 2.34 -11.51 -0.20
C SER A 65 1.88 -11.45 1.25
N ALA A 66 1.20 -10.37 1.58
CA ALA A 66 0.54 -10.17 2.86
C ALA A 66 -0.77 -9.40 2.66
N PHE A 67 -1.73 -9.61 3.56
CA PHE A 67 -3.03 -8.95 3.53
C PHE A 67 -3.47 -8.55 4.94
N GLN A 68 -4.07 -7.38 5.05
CA GLN A 68 -4.70 -6.88 6.28
C GLN A 68 -6.12 -6.42 5.96
N ALA A 69 -7.09 -7.04 6.62
CA ALA A 69 -8.47 -6.59 6.53
C ALA A 69 -8.64 -5.22 7.22
N ALA A 70 -9.43 -4.35 6.60
CA ALA A 70 -10.08 -3.25 7.32
C ALA A 70 -11.07 -3.83 8.34
N ARG A 71 -11.46 -3.03 9.34
CA ARG A 71 -12.41 -3.46 10.37
C ARG A 71 -13.75 -2.78 10.16
N ASN A 72 -14.83 -3.49 10.45
CA ASN A 72 -16.16 -2.92 10.48
C ASN A 72 -16.39 -2.27 11.85
N GLY A 73 -16.45 -0.94 11.88
CA GLY A 73 -16.55 -0.17 13.14
C GLY A 73 -17.81 -0.44 13.96
N ARG A 74 -18.85 -1.02 13.34
CA ARG A 74 -20.11 -1.36 14.03
C ARG A 74 -20.07 -2.72 14.71
N THR A 75 -19.27 -3.65 14.21
CA THR A 75 -19.29 -5.07 14.64
C THR A 75 -17.94 -5.56 15.18
N GLY A 76 -16.86 -4.82 14.93
CA GLY A 76 -15.49 -5.23 15.22
C GLY A 76 -14.96 -6.37 14.34
N GLN A 77 -15.77 -6.88 13.40
CA GLN A 77 -15.38 -7.95 12.48
C GLN A 77 -14.60 -7.39 11.28
N PRO A 78 -13.90 -8.22 10.49
CA PRO A 78 -13.36 -7.79 9.20
C PRO A 78 -14.43 -7.15 8.31
N TYR A 79 -14.11 -6.00 7.71
CA TYR A 79 -14.94 -5.40 6.67
C TYR A 79 -15.02 -6.34 5.47
N ARG A 80 -16.12 -6.29 4.71
CA ARG A 80 -16.42 -7.30 3.69
C ARG A 80 -16.62 -6.69 2.32
N CYS A 81 -16.04 -7.34 1.33
CA CYS A 81 -16.42 -7.16 -0.06
C CYS A 81 -17.83 -7.70 -0.30
N ARG A 82 -18.47 -7.28 -1.41
CA ARG A 82 -19.80 -7.74 -1.83
C ARG A 82 -19.90 -9.26 -2.01
N ASN A 83 -18.79 -9.92 -2.37
CA ASN A 83 -18.70 -11.37 -2.50
C ASN A 83 -18.52 -12.11 -1.14
N GLY A 84 -18.51 -11.41 -0.01
CA GLY A 84 -18.35 -11.96 1.34
C GLY A 84 -16.89 -12.15 1.79
N ARG A 85 -15.92 -11.88 0.91
CA ARG A 85 -14.49 -11.89 1.24
C ARG A 85 -14.10 -10.73 2.15
N GLN A 86 -12.95 -10.85 2.81
CA GLN A 86 -12.45 -9.74 3.63
C GLN A 86 -11.95 -8.63 2.71
N TYR A 87 -12.32 -7.41 3.02
CA TYR A 87 -11.89 -6.22 2.30
C TYR A 87 -10.75 -5.53 3.07
N GLY A 88 -9.75 -5.01 2.36
CA GLY A 88 -8.66 -4.27 2.97
C GLY A 88 -7.53 -3.92 2.03
N ILE A 89 -6.31 -4.08 2.53
CA ILE A 89 -5.07 -3.66 1.89
C ILE A 89 -4.12 -4.86 1.76
N GLY A 90 -3.24 -4.81 0.76
CA GLY A 90 -2.34 -5.92 0.45
C GLY A 90 -0.97 -5.48 -0.03
N ILE A 91 0.01 -6.36 0.15
CA ILE A 91 1.35 -6.22 -0.38
C ILE A 91 1.65 -7.46 -1.21
N VAL A 92 2.21 -7.27 -2.40
CA VAL A 92 2.79 -8.33 -3.22
C VAL A 92 4.24 -7.96 -3.51
N SER A 93 5.16 -8.90 -3.33
CA SER A 93 6.58 -8.69 -3.52
C SER A 93 7.17 -9.73 -4.45
N ARG A 94 8.15 -9.32 -5.24
CA ARG A 94 8.96 -10.24 -6.05
C ARG A 94 9.90 -11.12 -5.20
N TRP A 95 10.08 -10.76 -3.92
CA TRP A 95 10.93 -11.45 -2.95
C TRP A 95 10.06 -12.05 -1.84
N SER A 96 10.52 -13.16 -1.28
CA SER A 96 9.84 -13.81 -0.18
C SER A 96 9.97 -12.94 1.06
N ALA A 97 9.04 -13.12 1.99
CA ALA A 97 9.19 -12.54 3.31
C ALA A 97 10.57 -12.92 3.90
N LEU A 98 11.20 -11.97 4.56
CA LEU A 98 12.52 -12.17 5.16
C LEU A 98 12.41 -13.28 6.23
N PRO A 99 13.24 -14.34 6.19
CA PRO A 99 13.17 -15.42 7.16
C PRO A 99 13.25 -14.92 8.60
N GLY A 100 12.34 -15.40 9.46
CA GLY A 100 12.28 -14.98 10.87
C GLY A 100 11.48 -13.69 11.12
N THR A 101 10.96 -13.06 10.07
CA THR A 101 10.02 -11.93 10.17
C THR A 101 8.59 -12.37 9.87
N THR A 102 7.63 -11.60 10.35
CA THR A 102 6.20 -11.77 10.01
C THR A 102 5.67 -10.45 9.51
N ALA A 103 4.70 -10.49 8.59
CA ALA A 103 3.95 -9.29 8.26
C ALA A 103 3.25 -8.76 9.53
N GLU A 104 3.35 -7.45 9.74
CA GLU A 104 2.76 -6.75 10.88
C GLU A 104 1.65 -5.83 10.35
N GLY A 105 0.47 -5.89 10.95
CA GLY A 105 -0.66 -5.06 10.54
C GLY A 105 -1.53 -4.69 11.71
N GLY A 106 -2.38 -3.67 11.52
CA GLY A 106 -3.25 -3.19 12.57
C GLY A 106 -4.30 -2.22 12.09
N ILE A 107 -5.25 -1.92 12.97
CA ILE A 107 -6.29 -0.90 12.78
C ILE A 107 -5.81 0.40 13.44
N TYR A 108 -5.97 1.53 12.76
CA TYR A 108 -5.56 2.81 13.34
C TYR A 108 -6.36 3.15 14.61
N PRO A 109 -5.73 3.80 15.61
CA PRO A 109 -6.44 4.31 16.78
C PRO A 109 -7.41 5.44 16.46
N ALA A 110 -7.06 6.29 15.48
CA ALA A 110 -7.95 7.32 14.96
C ALA A 110 -8.79 6.73 13.83
N GLN A 111 -10.11 6.82 13.97
CA GLN A 111 -11.09 6.35 12.99
C GLN A 111 -12.17 7.40 12.78
N ASP A 112 -12.77 7.40 11.59
CA ASP A 112 -13.94 8.24 11.32
C ASP A 112 -15.19 7.52 11.87
N PRO A 113 -15.92 8.10 12.85
CA PRO A 113 -17.14 7.49 13.38
C PRO A 113 -18.28 7.39 12.34
N ASP A 114 -18.24 8.18 11.27
CA ASP A 114 -19.29 8.21 10.25
C ASP A 114 -19.05 7.20 9.11
N ASP A 115 -17.80 6.71 8.97
CA ASP A 115 -17.43 5.65 8.04
C ASP A 115 -17.48 4.28 8.74
N PRO A 116 -18.30 3.32 8.28
CA PRO A 116 -18.30 1.98 8.85
C PRO A 116 -17.00 1.20 8.59
N GLU A 117 -16.16 1.62 7.63
CA GLU A 117 -14.83 1.08 7.37
C GLU A 117 -13.77 1.75 8.26
N GLU A 118 -13.26 1.01 9.24
CA GLU A 118 -12.10 1.42 10.02
C GLU A 118 -10.80 1.04 9.31
N ARG A 119 -9.96 2.06 9.10
CA ARG A 119 -8.75 2.02 8.30
C ARG A 119 -7.64 1.23 8.97
N ALA A 120 -6.81 0.60 8.14
CA ALA A 120 -5.77 -0.32 8.56
C ALA A 120 -4.41 0.05 7.95
N TRP A 121 -3.34 -0.50 8.52
CA TRP A 121 -1.99 -0.48 7.98
C TRP A 121 -1.42 -1.90 7.95
N LEU A 122 -0.47 -2.14 7.04
CA LEU A 122 0.20 -3.41 6.87
C LEU A 122 1.66 -3.16 6.49
N CYS A 123 2.58 -3.93 7.05
CA CYS A 123 4.01 -3.89 6.77
C CYS A 123 4.58 -5.31 6.63
N MET A 124 5.60 -5.48 5.79
CA MET A 124 6.29 -6.74 5.56
C MET A 124 7.77 -6.46 5.25
N GLU A 125 8.67 -7.24 5.84
CA GLU A 125 10.10 -7.24 5.47
C GLU A 125 10.35 -8.33 4.42
N VAL A 126 11.09 -8.00 3.36
CA VAL A 126 11.33 -8.90 2.22
C VAL A 126 12.81 -9.12 1.97
N GLY A 127 13.15 -10.33 1.52
CA GLY A 127 14.50 -10.83 1.27
C GLY A 127 15.18 -10.26 0.02
N ALA A 128 15.00 -8.96 -0.27
CA ALA A 128 15.84 -8.25 -1.22
C ALA A 128 17.31 -8.23 -0.75
N SER A 129 18.24 -7.83 -1.62
CA SER A 129 19.65 -7.66 -1.26
C SER A 129 20.10 -6.22 -1.55
N PRO A 130 20.18 -5.35 -0.54
CA PRO A 130 19.86 -5.59 0.88
C PRO A 130 18.35 -5.74 1.12
N ALA A 131 17.97 -6.25 2.30
CA ALA A 131 16.57 -6.40 2.69
C ALA A 131 15.84 -5.05 2.68
N VAL A 132 14.54 -5.09 2.42
CA VAL A 132 13.67 -3.90 2.34
C VAL A 132 12.41 -4.15 3.16
N ALA A 133 11.95 -3.14 3.88
CA ALA A 133 10.62 -3.11 4.48
C ALA A 133 9.64 -2.40 3.54
N VAL A 134 8.44 -2.94 3.40
CA VAL A 134 7.35 -2.33 2.64
C VAL A 134 6.13 -2.23 3.52
N CYS A 135 5.47 -1.07 3.51
CA CYS A 135 4.19 -0.88 4.14
C CYS A 135 3.15 -0.38 3.14
N THR A 136 1.88 -0.63 3.44
CA THR A 136 0.75 -0.06 2.74
C THR A 136 -0.34 0.37 3.71
N THR A 137 -1.16 1.32 3.28
CA THR A 137 -2.30 1.85 4.03
C THR A 137 -3.33 2.44 3.07
N HIS A 138 -4.56 2.62 3.55
CA HIS A 138 -5.58 3.46 2.94
C HIS A 138 -6.16 4.34 4.05
N LEU A 139 -5.98 5.65 3.98
CA LEU A 139 -6.41 6.60 5.02
C LEU A 139 -7.84 7.07 4.81
N ALA A 140 -8.46 7.63 5.86
CA ALA A 140 -9.83 8.10 5.82
C ALA A 140 -10.07 9.21 4.77
N TYR A 141 -11.07 9.06 3.91
CA TYR A 141 -11.36 10.03 2.84
C TYR A 141 -12.36 11.14 3.24
N THR A 142 -13.24 10.85 4.20
CA THR A 142 -14.36 11.69 4.64
C THR A 142 -13.96 12.81 5.58
N VAL A 143 -13.09 12.52 6.55
CA VAL A 143 -12.65 13.48 7.57
C VAL A 143 -11.14 13.67 7.50
N ARG A 144 -10.72 14.76 6.86
CA ARG A 144 -9.30 15.09 6.63
C ARG A 144 -8.44 15.03 7.90
N LYS A 145 -8.96 15.53 9.03
CA LYS A 145 -8.25 15.49 10.33
C LYS A 145 -7.97 14.06 10.80
N VAL A 146 -8.87 13.11 10.52
CA VAL A 146 -8.66 11.70 10.84
C VAL A 146 -7.55 11.13 9.95
N ALA A 147 -7.57 11.40 8.64
CA ALA A 147 -6.46 10.99 7.77
C ALA A 147 -5.11 11.56 8.24
N SER A 148 -5.03 12.83 8.62
CA SER A 148 -3.78 13.41 9.14
C SER A 148 -3.32 12.70 10.43
N ALA A 149 -4.24 12.35 11.33
CA ALA A 149 -3.90 11.60 12.54
C ALA A 149 -3.44 10.16 12.24
N GLN A 150 -4.05 9.49 11.26
CA GLN A 150 -3.65 8.15 10.81
C GLN A 150 -2.28 8.20 10.10
N CYS A 151 -2.03 9.19 9.25
CA CYS A 151 -0.72 9.41 8.63
C CYS A 151 0.35 9.65 9.71
N GLY A 152 0.07 10.52 10.68
CA GLY A 152 0.94 10.77 11.81
C GLY A 152 1.25 9.49 12.58
N TYR A 153 0.25 8.67 12.90
CA TYR A 153 0.47 7.39 13.57
C TYR A 153 1.33 6.42 12.74
N LEU A 154 1.05 6.30 11.44
CA LEU A 154 1.81 5.43 10.54
C LEU A 154 3.30 5.77 10.57
N PHE A 155 3.65 7.05 10.36
CA PHE A 155 5.05 7.43 10.23
C PHE A 155 5.75 7.58 11.59
N SER A 156 5.08 8.16 12.59
CA SER A 156 5.70 8.47 13.89
C SER A 156 5.69 7.32 14.89
N ALA A 157 4.82 6.31 14.73
CA ALA A 157 4.77 5.15 15.60
C ALA A 157 5.17 3.86 14.87
N VAL A 158 4.51 3.52 13.76
CA VAL A 158 4.74 2.24 13.07
C VAL A 158 6.09 2.24 12.37
N VAL A 159 6.30 3.15 11.40
CA VAL A 159 7.55 3.26 10.64
C VAL A 159 8.71 3.58 11.57
N ALA A 160 8.56 4.56 12.47
CA ALA A 160 9.59 4.89 13.45
C ALA A 160 9.97 3.69 14.34
N GLY A 161 8.99 2.88 14.77
CA GLY A 161 9.24 1.67 15.55
C GLY A 161 10.00 0.60 14.76
N MET A 162 9.68 0.39 13.48
CA MET A 162 10.45 -0.50 12.59
C MET A 162 11.88 0.01 12.41
N ARG A 163 12.06 1.32 12.22
CA ARG A 163 13.39 1.93 12.03
C ARG A 163 14.26 1.98 13.28
N ALA A 164 13.67 1.85 14.46
CA ALA A 164 14.40 1.81 15.72
C ALA A 164 15.05 0.44 15.99
N ARG A 165 14.77 -0.59 15.16
CA ARG A 165 15.36 -1.92 15.27
C ARG A 165 16.82 -1.92 14.84
N ASP A 166 17.65 -2.74 15.49
CA ASP A 166 19.03 -2.95 15.06
C ASP A 166 19.06 -3.54 13.64
N GLY A 167 19.79 -2.88 12.74
CA GLY A 167 19.87 -3.31 11.34
C GLY A 167 18.58 -3.10 10.55
N ALA A 168 17.71 -2.16 10.96
CA ALA A 168 16.47 -1.84 10.26
C ALA A 168 16.68 -1.65 8.75
N ALA A 169 15.84 -2.32 7.96
CA ALA A 169 15.85 -2.22 6.52
C ALA A 169 15.38 -0.83 6.05
N PRO A 170 15.90 -0.32 4.92
CA PRO A 170 15.28 0.77 4.18
C PRO A 170 13.79 0.47 3.94
N LEU A 171 12.94 1.48 4.07
CA LEU A 171 11.49 1.29 4.08
C LEU A 171 10.80 2.12 3.00
N VAL A 172 9.81 1.51 2.35
CA VAL A 172 8.88 2.20 1.45
C VAL A 172 7.44 2.01 1.92
N VAL A 173 6.63 3.06 1.81
CA VAL A 173 5.18 3.07 2.06
C VAL A 173 4.49 3.39 0.74
N GLY A 174 3.55 2.57 0.31
CA GLY A 174 2.66 2.88 -0.81
C GLY A 174 1.21 2.85 -0.37
N GLY A 175 0.43 3.89 -0.69
CA GLY A 175 -0.95 3.98 -0.21
C GLY A 175 -1.72 5.15 -0.80
N ASP A 176 -3.03 5.04 -0.78
CA ASP A 176 -3.95 6.17 -0.88
C ASP A 176 -4.01 6.86 0.49
N LEU A 177 -3.42 8.05 0.55
CA LEU A 177 -3.31 8.79 1.79
C LEU A 177 -4.48 9.75 2.01
N ASN A 178 -5.33 9.99 1.02
CA ASN A 178 -6.45 10.92 1.12
C ASN A 178 -6.09 12.34 1.64
N LEU A 179 -4.83 12.75 1.52
CA LEU A 179 -4.30 14.04 2.00
C LEU A 179 -4.09 15.07 0.87
N GLY A 180 -4.40 14.75 -0.38
CA GLY A 180 -4.08 15.56 -1.56
C GLY A 180 -2.64 15.35 -2.02
N SER A 181 -2.21 16.16 -2.98
CA SER A 181 -0.89 16.10 -3.63
C SER A 181 0.28 16.41 -2.69
N GLY A 182 1.50 16.18 -3.16
CA GLY A 182 2.74 16.34 -2.39
C GLY A 182 3.00 17.71 -1.77
N ASP A 183 2.32 18.76 -2.22
CA ASP A 183 2.37 20.13 -1.67
C ASP A 183 1.36 20.37 -0.54
N SER A 184 0.53 19.38 -0.18
CA SER A 184 -0.37 19.45 0.97
C SER A 184 0.40 19.69 2.28
N PRO A 185 0.05 20.72 3.07
CA PRO A 185 0.62 20.95 4.40
C PRO A 185 0.38 19.79 5.36
N GLU A 186 -0.76 19.12 5.28
CA GLU A 186 -1.09 17.97 6.13
C GLU A 186 -0.20 16.77 5.82
N LEU A 187 0.02 16.49 4.53
CA LEU A 187 0.94 15.45 4.11
C LEU A 187 2.37 15.78 4.55
N ALA A 188 2.87 16.97 4.20
CA ALA A 188 4.20 17.42 4.60
C ALA A 188 4.40 17.38 6.12
N GLY A 189 3.34 17.65 6.89
CA GLY A 189 3.37 17.62 8.36
C GLY A 189 3.46 16.23 8.99
N CYS A 190 3.08 15.15 8.29
CA CYS A 190 3.18 13.79 8.81
C CYS A 190 4.37 12.98 8.28
N LEU A 191 4.99 13.39 7.17
CA LEU A 191 6.14 12.67 6.62
C LEU A 191 7.42 12.90 7.44
N PRO A 192 8.23 11.86 7.68
CA PRO A 192 9.54 12.03 8.31
C PRO A 192 10.44 12.97 7.50
N PRO A 193 11.26 13.81 8.13
CA PRO A 193 12.22 14.66 7.42
C PRO A 193 13.15 13.85 6.51
N GLY A 194 13.38 14.37 5.30
CA GLY A 194 14.24 13.73 4.30
C GLY A 194 13.61 12.54 3.57
N SER A 195 12.31 12.27 3.77
CA SER A 195 11.60 11.26 2.99
C SER A 195 11.58 11.64 1.51
N VAL A 196 11.67 10.62 0.65
CA VAL A 196 11.40 10.75 -0.78
C VAL A 196 9.91 10.54 -0.99
N LEU A 197 9.28 11.38 -1.82
CA LEU A 197 7.86 11.32 -2.11
C LEU A 197 7.62 11.36 -3.63
N ALA A 198 6.79 10.44 -4.11
CA ALA A 198 6.11 10.53 -5.40
C ALA A 198 4.59 10.43 -5.17
N ASP A 199 3.82 11.12 -6.00
CA ASP A 199 2.37 11.08 -5.99
C ASP A 199 1.80 11.01 -7.41
N ASP A 200 0.48 10.84 -7.50
CA ASP A 200 -0.29 10.81 -8.75
C ASP A 200 -0.93 12.16 -9.13
N ASP A 201 -0.45 13.27 -8.55
CA ASP A 201 -1.13 14.58 -8.49
C ASP A 201 -2.48 14.53 -7.76
N GLY A 202 -2.74 13.47 -7.00
CA GLY A 202 -4.01 13.15 -6.38
C GLY A 202 -3.85 12.61 -4.97
N GLN A 203 -4.33 11.39 -4.73
CA GLN A 203 -4.42 10.80 -3.39
C GLN A 203 -3.42 9.66 -3.18
N GLN A 204 -2.85 9.12 -4.26
CA GLN A 204 -1.93 7.99 -4.18
C GLN A 204 -0.50 8.46 -4.03
N HIS A 205 0.22 7.83 -3.09
CA HIS A 205 1.57 8.23 -2.73
C HIS A 205 2.47 7.01 -2.59
N VAL A 206 3.74 7.19 -2.96
CA VAL A 206 4.84 6.35 -2.54
C VAL A 206 5.83 7.21 -1.76
N VAL A 207 6.02 6.86 -0.50
CA VAL A 207 6.96 7.52 0.43
C VAL A 207 8.08 6.56 0.77
N ALA A 208 9.34 6.97 0.64
CA ALA A 208 10.48 6.14 0.99
C ALA A 208 11.40 6.84 1.99
N THR A 209 12.08 6.05 2.81
CA THR A 209 13.05 6.56 3.79
C THR A 209 14.30 7.13 3.11
N PRO A 210 15.10 7.98 3.80
CA PRO A 210 16.18 8.77 3.17
C PRO A 210 17.34 7.95 2.56
N GLU A 211 17.39 6.65 2.79
CA GLU A 211 18.31 5.72 2.13
C GLU A 211 18.00 5.58 0.64
N PHE A 212 16.77 5.88 0.22
CA PHE A 212 16.37 5.90 -1.18
C PHE A 212 16.54 7.28 -1.82
N VAL A 213 16.69 7.29 -3.14
CA VAL A 213 16.51 8.46 -4.02
C VAL A 213 15.51 8.15 -5.12
N MET A 214 14.82 9.19 -5.58
CA MET A 214 13.92 9.11 -6.72
C MET A 214 14.73 8.91 -8.01
N GLY A 215 14.49 7.80 -8.71
CA GLY A 215 14.96 7.57 -10.07
C GLY A 215 13.96 8.07 -11.12
N GLY A 216 12.67 8.00 -10.81
CA GLY A 216 11.58 8.50 -11.66
C GLY A 216 10.22 8.04 -11.14
N SER A 217 9.16 8.65 -11.65
CA SER A 217 7.79 8.22 -11.40
C SER A 217 6.94 8.43 -12.64
N ARG A 218 5.89 7.63 -12.79
CA ARG A 218 4.86 7.84 -13.81
C ARG A 218 3.53 7.23 -13.41
N LYS A 219 2.47 7.78 -13.97
CA LYS A 219 1.11 7.26 -13.88
C LYS A 219 0.86 6.22 -14.98
N ILE A 220 0.01 5.26 -14.68
CA ILE A 220 -0.48 4.23 -15.58
C ILE A 220 -1.99 4.37 -15.59
N ASP A 221 -2.57 4.67 -16.74
CA ASP A 221 -4.02 4.74 -16.86
C ASP A 221 -4.63 3.35 -16.65
N LEU A 222 -5.70 3.31 -15.85
CA LEU A 222 -6.48 2.12 -15.55
C LEU A 222 -7.95 2.46 -15.81
N ASP A 223 -8.65 1.59 -16.53
CA ASP A 223 -10.04 1.79 -16.95
C ASP A 223 -11.04 1.20 -15.95
N GLU A 224 -10.61 0.26 -15.10
CA GLU A 224 -11.49 -0.53 -14.23
C GLU A 224 -11.46 -0.10 -12.75
N THR A 225 -10.80 1.02 -12.47
CA THR A 225 -10.76 1.72 -11.17
C THR A 225 -10.79 3.24 -11.40
N ASP A 226 -11.04 4.02 -10.37
CA ASP A 226 -11.03 5.50 -10.41
C ASP A 226 -9.66 6.13 -10.11
N HIS A 227 -8.65 5.30 -9.86
CA HIS A 227 -7.27 5.74 -9.65
C HIS A 227 -6.34 5.25 -10.77
N PRO A 228 -5.39 6.09 -11.22
CA PRO A 228 -4.29 5.58 -12.04
C PRO A 228 -3.40 4.65 -11.19
N GLY A 229 -2.64 3.76 -11.81
CA GLY A 229 -1.51 3.13 -11.13
C GLY A 229 -0.34 4.09 -10.98
N LEU A 230 0.30 4.13 -9.81
CA LEU A 230 1.50 4.94 -9.58
C LEU A 230 2.75 4.05 -9.55
N LEU A 231 3.58 4.15 -10.59
CA LEU A 231 4.83 3.41 -10.70
C LEU A 231 6.02 4.32 -10.37
N VAL A 232 6.85 3.88 -9.42
CA VAL A 232 7.97 4.67 -8.88
C VAL A 232 9.25 3.86 -8.91
N ASP A 233 10.29 4.44 -9.49
CA ASP A 233 11.64 3.89 -9.50
C ASP A 233 12.44 4.52 -8.36
N LEU A 234 12.84 3.71 -7.39
CA LEU A 234 13.68 4.07 -6.25
C LEU A 234 15.07 3.45 -6.39
N VAL A 235 16.10 4.22 -6.08
CA VAL A 235 17.49 3.75 -6.04
C VAL A 235 17.98 3.84 -4.61
N LEU A 236 18.52 2.73 -4.09
CA LEU A 236 19.16 2.74 -2.78
C LEU A 236 20.55 3.39 -2.90
N ARG A 237 20.87 4.27 -1.96
CA ARG A 237 22.18 4.95 -1.87
C ARG A 237 23.31 4.01 -1.44
#